data_AF-A0A6L6QB54-F1
#
_entry.id   AF-A0A6L6QB54-F1
#
_cell.length_a   1.000
_cell.length_b   1.000
_cell.length_c   1.000
_cell.angle_alpha   90.00
_cell.angle_beta   90.00
_cell.angle_gamma   90.00
#
_symmetry.space_group_name_H-M   'P 1'
#
loop_
_entity.id
_entity.type
_entity.pdbx_description
1 polymer ?
#
loop_
_entity_poly.entity_id
_entity_poly.type
_entity_poly.pdbx_seq_one_letter_code
_entity_poly.pdbx_strand_id
1 'polypeptide(L)'
;PQLCCPRCHATRWYRHGRECGLQRYRCRACGKTFNTLTGTPLARLRHKERWLAYLDSLLASHTVRQAAARSGVHRNTSFRWRHR
;
A
#
# COMPACT_ATOMS: atom_id res chain seq x y z
N PRO A 1 -11.55 -2.40 -12.94
CA PRO A 1 -10.73 -3.60 -12.66
C PRO A 1 -11.54 -4.69 -11.95
N GLN A 2 -11.67 -5.88 -12.55
CA GLN A 2 -12.30 -7.02 -11.90
C GLN A 2 -11.37 -7.57 -10.80
N LEU A 3 -11.92 -7.80 -9.61
CA LEU A 3 -11.15 -8.31 -8.48
C LEU A 3 -10.94 -9.83 -8.66
N CYS A 4 -9.69 -10.25 -8.90
CA CYS A 4 -9.29 -11.66 -8.98
C CYS A 4 -8.15 -11.95 -7.99
N CYS A 5 -7.94 -13.23 -7.68
CA CYS A 5 -6.81 -13.62 -6.84
C CYS A 5 -5.49 -13.34 -7.57
N PRO A 6 -4.56 -12.55 -7.00
CA PRO A 6 -3.30 -12.23 -7.68
C PRO A 6 -2.31 -13.40 -7.78
N ARG A 7 -2.62 -14.56 -7.18
CA ARG A 7 -1.75 -15.74 -7.20
C ARG A 7 -2.19 -16.82 -8.18
N CYS A 8 -3.50 -17.03 -8.32
CA CYS A 8 -4.05 -18.09 -9.17
C CYS A 8 -5.14 -17.59 -10.14
N HIS A 9 -5.36 -16.28 -10.21
CA HIS A 9 -6.33 -15.60 -11.08
C HIS A 9 -7.79 -16.02 -10.89
N ALA A 10 -8.11 -16.85 -9.90
CA ALA A 10 -9.47 -17.26 -9.62
C ALA A 10 -10.35 -16.07 -9.23
N THR A 11 -11.56 -16.04 -9.77
CA THR A 11 -12.58 -15.01 -9.51
C THR A 11 -13.47 -15.34 -8.32
N ARG A 12 -13.37 -16.57 -7.77
CA ARG A 12 -14.09 -17.00 -6.57
C ARG A 12 -13.32 -16.64 -5.30
N TRP A 13 -13.85 -15.70 -4.54
CA TRP A 13 -13.31 -15.23 -3.26
C TRP A 13 -14.44 -14.78 -2.33
N TYR A 14 -14.13 -14.56 -1.06
CA TYR A 14 -15.05 -13.98 -0.08
C TYR A 14 -14.37 -12.91 0.77
N ARG A 15 -15.16 -12.04 1.39
CA ARG A 15 -14.68 -10.99 2.31
C ARG A 15 -14.15 -11.64 3.59
N HIS A 16 -12.92 -11.30 3.97
CA HIS A 16 -12.19 -11.90 5.08
C HIS A 16 -11.69 -10.82 6.05
N GLY A 17 -12.64 -10.04 6.58
CA GLY A 17 -12.36 -8.95 7.51
C GLY A 17 -11.72 -7.71 6.85
N ARG A 18 -11.34 -6.75 7.69
CA ARG A 18 -10.69 -5.49 7.28
C ARG A 18 -9.40 -5.30 8.05
N GLU A 19 -8.42 -4.65 7.42
CA GLU A 19 -7.14 -4.32 8.05
C GLU A 19 -6.63 -2.99 7.49
N CYS A 20 -6.20 -2.09 8.37
CA CYS A 20 -5.68 -0.76 8.00
C CYS A 20 -6.58 -0.02 6.98
N GLY A 21 -7.89 -0.04 7.22
CA GLY A 21 -8.92 0.59 6.38
C GLY A 21 -9.24 -0.14 5.07
N LEU A 22 -8.60 -1.28 4.77
CA LEU A 22 -8.81 -2.02 3.53
C LEU A 22 -9.61 -3.29 3.76
N GLN A 23 -10.50 -3.59 2.81
CA GLN A 23 -11.15 -4.89 2.72
C GLN A 23 -10.12 -5.96 2.37
N ARG A 24 -10.04 -7.01 3.19
CA ARG A 24 -9.32 -8.24 2.88
C ARG A 24 -10.27 -9.24 2.23
N TYR A 25 -9.73 -10.01 1.29
CA TYR A 25 -10.41 -11.06 0.57
C TYR A 25 -9.62 -12.35 0.73
N ARG A 26 -10.30 -13.49 0.74
CA ARG A 26 -9.69 -14.82 0.72
C ARG A 26 -10.14 -15.58 -0.50
N CYS A 27 -9.17 -16.07 -1.28
CA CYS A 27 -9.44 -16.87 -2.46
C CYS A 27 -9.98 -18.25 -2.05
N ARG A 28 -11.03 -18.72 -2.73
CA ARG A 28 -11.59 -20.06 -2.48
C ARG A 28 -10.78 -21.18 -3.15
N ALA A 29 -10.03 -20.87 -4.21
CA ALA A 29 -9.23 -21.87 -4.92
C ALA A 29 -7.88 -22.16 -4.23
N CYS A 30 -7.11 -21.12 -3.89
CA CYS A 30 -5.77 -21.29 -3.30
C CYS A 30 -5.68 -20.96 -1.80
N GLY A 31 -6.78 -20.51 -1.19
CA GLY A 31 -6.85 -20.17 0.24
C GLY A 31 -6.07 -18.92 0.65
N LYS A 32 -5.34 -18.26 -0.25
CA LYS A 32 -4.53 -17.06 0.06
C LYS A 32 -5.41 -15.82 0.23
N THR A 33 -4.99 -14.94 1.14
CA THR A 33 -5.62 -13.64 1.35
C THR A 33 -4.96 -12.55 0.52
N PHE A 34 -5.75 -11.61 0.03
CA PHE A 34 -5.31 -10.45 -0.73
C PHE A 34 -6.24 -9.26 -0.47
N ASN A 35 -5.89 -8.08 -0.95
CA ASN A 35 -6.69 -6.87 -0.91
C ASN A 35 -6.54 -6.12 -2.24
N THR A 36 -7.25 -4.99 -2.38
CA THR A 36 -7.22 -4.16 -3.59
C THR A 36 -5.85 -3.59 -3.93
N LEU A 37 -4.95 -3.45 -2.94
CA LEU A 37 -3.60 -2.94 -3.16
C LEU A 37 -2.58 -4.06 -3.39
N THR A 38 -2.98 -5.34 -3.33
CA THR A 38 -2.06 -6.45 -3.50
C THR A 38 -1.48 -6.44 -4.91
N GLY A 39 -0.14 -6.49 -5.01
CA GLY A 39 0.56 -6.36 -6.29
C GLY A 39 0.82 -4.93 -6.75
N THR A 40 0.37 -3.92 -6.00
CA THR A 40 0.69 -2.50 -6.28
C THR A 40 1.84 -2.01 -5.41
N PRO A 41 2.56 -0.93 -5.78
CA PRO A 41 3.57 -0.29 -4.92
C PRO A 41 2.99 0.19 -3.57
N LEU A 42 1.69 0.43 -3.51
CA LEU A 42 0.97 0.82 -2.28
C LEU A 42 0.70 -0.37 -1.34
N ALA A 43 1.04 -1.60 -1.75
CA ALA A 43 0.92 -2.78 -0.91
C ALA A 43 1.72 -2.60 0.40
N ARG A 44 1.06 -2.82 1.53
CA ARG A 44 1.68 -2.72 2.87
C ARG A 44 2.30 -1.34 3.16
N LEU A 45 1.87 -0.30 2.44
CA LEU A 45 2.26 1.06 2.75
C LEU A 45 1.57 1.47 4.06
N ARG A 46 2.39 1.84 5.04
CA ARG A 46 1.94 2.44 6.31
C ARG A 46 1.75 3.95 6.13
N HIS A 47 0.94 4.57 6.96
CA HIS A 47 0.63 6.01 6.90
C HIS A 47 0.19 6.47 5.50
N LYS A 48 -0.77 5.74 4.90
CA LYS A 48 -1.27 6.01 3.55
C LYS A 48 -1.81 7.44 3.43
N GLU A 49 -2.41 7.92 4.51
CA GLU A 49 -2.92 9.28 4.66
C GLU A 49 -1.83 10.36 4.51
N ARG A 50 -0.56 10.03 4.80
CA ARG A 50 0.60 10.94 4.66
C ARG A 50 1.32 10.79 3.33
N TRP A 51 0.97 9.78 2.53
CA TRP A 51 1.65 9.48 1.27
C TRP A 51 1.47 10.59 0.23
N LEU A 52 0.31 11.25 0.20
CA LEU A 52 0.06 12.35 -0.74
C LEU A 52 1.02 13.54 -0.49
N ALA A 53 1.15 13.97 0.77
CA ALA A 53 2.11 15.03 1.14
C ALA A 53 3.58 14.63 0.85
N TYR A 54 3.88 13.33 0.94
CA TYR A 54 5.18 12.82 0.56
C TYR A 54 5.41 12.86 -0.95
N LEU A 55 4.40 12.53 -1.76
CA LEU A 55 4.47 12.63 -3.22
C LEU A 55 4.75 14.07 -3.66
N ASP A 56 4.09 15.06 -3.06
CA ASP A 56 4.38 16.48 -3.34
C ASP A 56 5.84 16.83 -3.03
N SER A 57 6.39 16.24 -1.97
CA SER A 57 7.80 16.43 -1.62
C SER A 57 8.75 15.79 -2.63
N LEU A 58 8.38 14.63 -3.19
CA LEU A 58 9.14 13.96 -4.25
C LEU A 58 9.13 14.76 -5.55
N LEU A 59 7.96 15.25 -5.97
CA LEU A 59 7.81 16.06 -7.18
C LEU A 59 8.63 17.35 -7.09
N ALA A 60 8.70 17.95 -5.91
CA ALA A 60 9.54 19.12 -5.64
C ALA A 60 11.03 18.77 -5.39
N SER A 61 11.47 17.54 -5.68
CA SER A 61 12.86 17.08 -5.53
C SER A 61 13.47 17.28 -4.13
N HIS A 62 12.64 17.28 -3.08
CA HIS A 62 13.15 17.45 -1.72
C HIS A 62 14.02 16.27 -1.27
N THR A 63 14.94 16.59 -0.36
CA THR A 63 15.74 15.59 0.33
C THR A 63 14.85 14.68 1.19
N VAL A 64 15.32 13.47 1.48
CA VAL A 64 14.62 12.50 2.36
C VAL A 64 14.25 13.11 3.71
N ARG A 65 15.13 13.96 4.28
CA ARG A 65 14.88 14.64 5.56
C ARG A 65 13.77 15.68 5.46
N GLN A 66 13.80 16.53 4.42
CA GLN A 66 12.74 17.52 4.17
C GLN A 66 11.39 16.85 3.92
N ALA A 67 11.36 15.80 3.09
CA ALA A 67 10.15 15.04 2.82
C ALA A 67 9.60 14.36 4.09
N ALA A 68 10.48 13.89 4.99
CA ALA A 68 10.09 13.32 6.28
C ALA A 68 9.41 14.37 7.17
N ALA A 69 10.01 15.55 7.30
CA ALA A 69 9.46 16.66 8.08
C ALA A 69 8.11 17.12 7.54
N ARG A 70 7.99 17.34 6.23
CA ARG A 70 6.75 17.78 5.58
C ARG A 70 5.62 16.75 5.68
N SER A 71 5.95 15.46 5.61
CA SER A 71 4.97 14.38 5.72
C SER A 71 4.74 13.96 7.19
N GLY A 72 5.39 14.61 8.16
CA GLY A 72 5.29 14.31 9.59
C GLY A 72 5.78 12.90 9.99
N VAL A 73 6.62 12.24 9.18
CA VAL A 73 7.11 10.87 9.44
C VAL A 73 8.57 10.88 9.87
N HIS A 74 9.02 9.81 10.55
CA HIS A 74 10.43 9.64 10.87
C HIS A 74 11.29 9.48 9.60
N ARG A 75 12.55 9.95 9.62
CA ARG A 75 13.46 9.89 8.46
C ARG A 75 13.61 8.49 7.87
N ASN A 76 13.64 7.45 8.71
CA ASN A 76 13.77 6.06 8.26
C ASN A 76 12.53 5.59 7.49
N THR A 77 11.34 6.10 7.86
CA THR A 77 10.10 5.85 7.13
C THR A 77 10.17 6.50 5.75
N SER A 78 10.53 7.79 5.70
CA SER A 78 10.75 8.54 4.46
C SER A 78 11.83 7.90 3.56
N PHE A 79 12.90 7.36 4.14
CA PHE A 79 13.95 6.64 3.41
C PHE A 79 13.40 5.34 2.79
N ARG A 80 12.72 4.50 3.57
CA ARG A 80 12.09 3.26 3.07
C ARG A 80 11.04 3.53 1.99
N TRP A 81 10.37 4.66 2.07
CA TRP A 81 9.41 5.14 1.08
C TRP A 81 10.07 5.52 -0.25
N ARG A 82 11.28 6.10 -0.21
CA ARG A 82 12.03 6.49 -1.40
C ARG A 82 12.55 5.30 -2.22
N HIS A 83 12.84 4.20 -1.56
CA HIS A 83 13.46 3.00 -2.13
C HIS A 83 12.49 1.83 -2.32
N ARG A 84 11.18 2.12 -2.34
CA ARG A 84 10.12 1.12 -2.46
C ARG A 84 9.74 0.88 -3.90
#